data_AF-G9KEP3-F1
#
_entry.id   AF-G9KEP3-F1
#
_cell.length_a   1.000
_cell.length_b   1.000
_cell.length_c   1.000
_cell.angle_alpha   90.00
_cell.angle_beta   90.00
_cell.angle_gamma   90.00
#
_symmetry.space_group_name_H-M   'P 1'
#
loop_
_entity.id
_entity.type
_entity.pdbx_description
1 polymer ?
#
loop_
_entity_poly.entity_id
_entity_poly.type
_entity_poly.pdbx_seq_one_letter_code
_entity_poly.pdbx_strand_id
1 'polypeptide(L)'
;ILNSVTEEVLDHMGTFRSALDQLDWIVNKFKEDSSLELFLLIHNLDSQMLRGDKSQQIIGQLSSLRNIYLIASIDHLNAPLMWDHAKQSLYNWLWYETTTYSPYTEETSYENSLLVKQSGSLPLSSLIHVLRSLTPNARGIFRLLIKYQLDNQDNPSYIGFSFQDFYQQCREAFLVNSDLTLRAQLTEFRDHKLLRTKKGTDGVEYLLIPVDSGTLREFLEKEEEES
;
A
#
# COMPACT_ATOMS: atom_id res chain seq x y z
N ILE A 1 13.36 1.92 -1.46
CA ILE A 1 14.31 2.98 -1.88
C ILE A 1 15.32 3.25 -0.77
N LEU A 2 14.92 3.84 0.37
CA LEU A 2 15.87 4.18 1.45
C LEU A 2 16.74 2.99 1.90
N ASN A 3 16.15 1.82 2.16
CA ASN A 3 16.91 0.63 2.56
C ASN A 3 17.94 0.20 1.51
N SER A 4 17.58 0.17 0.22
CA SER A 4 18.53 -0.17 -0.85
C SER A 4 19.65 0.88 -0.95
N VAL A 5 19.35 2.16 -0.78
CA VAL A 5 20.41 3.19 -0.70
C VAL A 5 21.33 2.96 0.50
N THR A 6 20.80 2.65 1.68
CA THR A 6 21.63 2.43 2.87
C THR A 6 22.43 1.14 2.82
N GLU A 7 21.85 0.05 2.33
CA GLU A 7 22.46 -1.28 2.34
C GLU A 7 23.39 -1.48 1.14
N GLU A 8 23.00 -1.04 -0.06
CA GLU A 8 23.73 -1.33 -1.30
C GLU A 8 24.66 -0.19 -1.72
N VAL A 9 24.32 1.07 -1.44
CA VAL A 9 25.14 2.22 -1.87
C VAL A 9 26.07 2.69 -0.74
N LEU A 10 25.60 2.65 0.51
CA LEU A 10 26.34 3.14 1.67
C LEU A 10 26.93 2.01 2.53
N ASP A 11 26.78 0.74 2.12
CA ASP A 11 27.28 -0.48 2.78
C ASP A 11 26.96 -0.56 4.29
N HIS A 12 25.82 0.01 4.70
CA HIS A 12 25.40 0.03 6.10
C HIS A 12 24.44 -1.14 6.39
N MET A 13 24.93 -2.10 7.17
CA MET A 13 24.21 -3.35 7.51
C MET A 13 23.28 -3.23 8.75
N GLY A 14 22.86 -2.02 9.12
CA GLY A 14 22.03 -1.78 10.31
C GLY A 14 20.57 -1.45 9.98
N THR A 15 19.65 -1.87 10.86
CA THR A 15 18.22 -1.55 10.76
C THR A 15 17.88 -0.22 11.44
N PHE A 16 17.08 0.61 10.79
CA PHE A 16 16.58 1.87 11.36
C PHE A 16 15.20 1.68 12.01
N ARG A 17 14.87 2.52 12.99
CA ARG A 17 13.56 2.50 13.68
C ARG A 17 12.47 3.21 12.89
N SER A 18 12.83 4.28 12.17
CA SER A 18 11.92 5.11 11.39
C SER A 18 12.57 5.53 10.07
N ALA A 19 11.74 5.74 9.05
CA ALA A 19 12.18 6.26 7.76
C ALA A 19 12.75 7.69 7.88
N LEU A 20 12.29 8.48 8.85
CA LEU A 20 12.81 9.83 9.11
C LEU A 20 14.22 9.76 9.71
N ASP A 21 14.46 8.87 10.68
CA ASP A 21 15.79 8.67 11.26
C ASP A 21 16.79 8.21 10.20
N GLN A 22 16.35 7.32 9.30
CA GLN A 22 17.15 6.86 8.18
C GLN A 22 17.48 8.00 7.21
N LEU A 23 16.51 8.88 6.93
CA LEU A 23 16.72 10.05 6.10
C LEU A 23 17.73 11.02 6.72
N ASP A 24 17.61 11.33 8.00
CA ASP A 24 18.55 12.19 8.72
C ASP A 24 19.96 11.61 8.72
N TRP A 25 20.08 10.29 8.88
CA TRP A 25 21.35 9.58 8.77
C TRP A 25 21.98 9.73 7.38
N ILE A 26 21.20 9.49 6.32
CA ILE A 26 21.66 9.67 4.92
C ILE A 26 22.12 11.12 4.70
N VAL A 27 21.32 12.10 5.14
CA VAL A 27 21.63 13.52 5.00
C VAL A 27 22.94 13.88 5.70
N ASN A 28 23.19 13.36 6.90
CA ASN A 28 24.43 13.61 7.62
C ASN A 28 25.62 12.96 6.91
N LYS A 29 25.46 11.72 6.41
CA LYS A 29 26.52 11.01 5.70
C LYS A 29 26.96 11.72 4.42
N PHE A 30 26.02 12.21 3.62
CA PHE A 30 26.32 13.00 2.41
C PHE A 30 26.88 14.40 2.71
N LYS A 31 26.66 14.94 3.92
CA LYS A 31 27.30 16.20 4.35
C LYS A 31 28.74 16.00 4.80
N GLU A 32 29.05 14.85 5.39
CA GLU A 32 30.41 14.48 5.81
C GLU A 32 31.30 14.15 4.60
N ASP A 33 30.77 13.34 3.66
CA ASP A 33 31.52 12.83 2.52
C ASP A 33 31.03 13.47 1.20
N SER A 34 31.69 14.56 0.81
CA SER A 34 31.37 15.27 -0.44
C SER A 34 31.84 14.56 -1.72
N SER A 35 32.58 13.47 -1.60
CA SER A 35 33.03 12.64 -2.73
C SER A 35 31.97 11.65 -3.22
N LEU A 36 30.93 11.41 -2.44
CA LEU A 36 29.84 10.52 -2.81
C LEU A 36 28.86 11.27 -3.71
N GLU A 37 28.56 10.71 -4.87
CA GLU A 37 27.58 11.23 -5.81
C GLU A 37 26.55 10.14 -6.10
N LEU A 38 25.26 10.46 -5.98
CA LEU A 38 24.18 9.50 -6.19
C LEU A 38 23.24 10.03 -7.27
N PHE A 39 23.03 9.23 -8.31
CA PHE A 39 22.03 9.51 -9.35
C PHE A 39 20.79 8.66 -9.07
N LEU A 40 19.70 9.31 -8.72
CA LEU A 40 18.41 8.71 -8.42
C LEU A 40 17.49 8.82 -9.63
N LEU A 41 17.21 7.68 -10.26
CA LEU A 41 16.29 7.58 -11.39
C LEU A 41 14.95 7.02 -10.90
N ILE A 42 13.87 7.80 -11.06
CA ILE A 42 12.52 7.41 -10.68
C ILE A 42 11.60 7.43 -11.90
N HIS A 43 11.26 6.25 -12.40
CA HIS A 43 10.17 6.12 -13.35
C HIS A 43 8.83 6.26 -12.61
N ASN A 44 7.92 7.07 -13.14
CA ASN A 44 6.56 7.27 -12.62
C ASN A 44 6.53 7.71 -11.15
N LEU A 45 7.07 8.91 -10.88
CA LEU A 45 7.08 9.50 -9.53
C LEU A 45 5.67 9.75 -8.97
N ASP A 46 4.67 9.80 -9.85
CA ASP A 46 3.25 9.96 -9.58
C ASP A 46 2.50 8.62 -9.40
N SER A 47 3.21 7.51 -9.22
CA SER A 47 2.63 6.21 -8.88
C SER A 47 1.87 6.24 -7.55
N GLN A 48 0.82 5.42 -7.41
CA GLN A 48 -0.09 5.44 -6.26
C GLN A 48 0.63 5.28 -4.90
N MET A 49 1.74 4.55 -4.84
CA MET A 49 2.52 4.34 -3.61
C MET A 49 3.40 5.54 -3.23
N LEU A 50 3.79 6.36 -4.21
CA LEU A 50 4.64 7.54 -4.00
C LEU A 50 3.83 8.84 -3.87
N ARG A 51 2.52 8.82 -4.14
CA ARG A 51 1.64 10.00 -4.00
C ARG A 51 1.51 10.56 -2.58
N GLY A 52 1.85 9.78 -1.55
CA GLY A 52 1.73 10.20 -0.16
C GLY A 52 2.63 11.40 0.17
N ASP A 53 2.11 12.35 0.95
CA ASP A 53 2.82 13.59 1.30
C ASP A 53 4.16 13.31 2.01
N LYS A 54 4.15 12.34 2.94
CA LYS A 54 5.33 11.83 3.66
C LYS A 54 6.40 11.32 2.70
N SER A 55 6.02 10.53 1.69
CA SER A 55 6.94 9.97 0.70
C SER A 55 7.57 11.08 -0.17
N GLN A 56 6.75 12.00 -0.67
CA GLN A 56 7.23 13.13 -1.47
C GLN A 56 8.10 14.09 -0.66
N GLN A 57 7.82 14.27 0.63
CA GLN A 57 8.64 15.07 1.53
C GLN A 57 10.02 14.45 1.74
N ILE A 58 10.09 13.13 1.95
CA ILE A 58 11.36 12.39 2.09
C ILE A 58 12.21 12.52 0.82
N ILE A 59 11.62 12.29 -0.36
CA ILE A 59 12.34 12.38 -1.63
C ILE A 59 12.78 13.83 -1.89
N GLY A 60 11.95 14.83 -1.55
CA GLY A 60 12.31 16.24 -1.68
C GLY A 60 13.51 16.62 -0.80
N GLN A 61 13.57 16.12 0.44
CA GLN A 61 14.72 16.37 1.31
C GLN A 61 16.01 15.73 0.77
N LEU A 62 15.91 14.55 0.15
CA LEU A 62 17.05 13.93 -0.55
C LEU A 62 17.50 14.76 -1.76
N SER A 63 16.57 15.24 -2.59
CA SER A 63 16.89 16.03 -3.79
C SER A 63 17.48 17.41 -3.49
N SER A 64 17.28 17.92 -2.26
CA SER A 64 17.89 19.17 -1.84
C SER A 64 19.41 19.08 -1.63
N LEU A 65 19.97 17.87 -1.55
CA LEU A 65 21.41 17.66 -1.38
C LEU A 65 22.14 17.86 -2.71
N ARG A 66 23.29 18.55 -2.68
CA ARG A 66 24.07 18.84 -3.90
C ARG A 66 24.69 17.58 -4.54
N ASN A 67 24.88 16.54 -3.73
CA ASN A 67 25.49 15.28 -4.09
C ASN A 67 24.48 14.26 -4.63
N ILE A 68 23.17 14.56 -4.58
CA ILE A 68 22.12 13.69 -5.08
C ILE A 68 21.45 14.34 -6.28
N TYR A 69 21.50 13.65 -7.43
CA TYR A 69 20.89 14.09 -8.67
C TYR A 69 19.64 13.27 -8.94
N LEU A 70 18.51 13.94 -9.13
CA LEU A 70 17.23 13.30 -9.37
C LEU A 70 16.81 13.47 -10.83
N ILE A 71 16.40 12.38 -11.46
CA ILE A 71 15.61 12.41 -12.70
C ILE A 71 14.34 11.61 -12.50
N ALA A 72 13.22 12.19 -12.90
CA ALA A 72 11.92 11.58 -12.72
C ALA A 72 11.02 11.77 -13.94
N SER A 73 10.15 10.78 -14.20
CA SER A 73 9.03 10.93 -15.13
C SER A 73 7.71 11.08 -14.37
N ILE A 74 6.76 11.77 -15.00
CA ILE A 74 5.37 11.89 -14.55
C ILE A 74 4.45 11.61 -15.74
N ASP A 75 3.29 11.00 -15.50
CA ASP A 75 2.30 10.72 -16.56
C ASP A 75 0.91 11.27 -16.23
N HIS A 76 0.56 11.32 -14.95
CA HIS A 76 -0.75 11.74 -14.47
C HIS A 76 -0.93 13.25 -14.63
N LEU A 77 -2.06 13.67 -15.21
CA LEU A 77 -2.38 15.08 -15.46
C LEU A 77 -2.28 15.95 -14.18
N ASN A 78 -2.69 15.40 -13.04
CA ASN A 78 -2.69 16.09 -11.76
C ASN A 78 -1.42 15.85 -10.92
N ALA A 79 -0.36 15.27 -11.48
CA ALA A 79 0.87 14.98 -10.74
C ALA A 79 1.45 16.19 -9.98
N PRO A 80 1.43 17.43 -10.53
CA PRO A 80 1.95 18.60 -9.80
C PRO A 80 1.18 18.96 -8.52
N LEU A 81 -0.04 18.42 -8.30
CA LEU A 81 -0.81 18.65 -7.07
C LEU A 81 -0.15 18.02 -5.82
N MET A 82 0.78 17.09 -6.01
CA MET A 82 1.51 16.46 -4.90
C MET A 82 2.54 17.40 -4.24
N TRP A 83 2.92 18.49 -4.91
CA TRP A 83 3.96 19.40 -4.43
C TRP A 83 3.38 20.76 -4.08
N ASP A 84 3.43 21.09 -2.79
CA ASP A 84 3.26 22.45 -2.31
C ASP A 84 4.48 23.33 -2.66
N HIS A 85 4.39 24.64 -2.35
CA HIS A 85 5.50 25.56 -2.60
C HIS A 85 6.79 25.20 -1.86
N ALA A 86 6.72 24.57 -0.68
CA ALA A 86 7.90 24.16 0.07
C ALA A 86 8.59 22.97 -0.58
N LYS A 87 7.83 21.95 -1.00
CA LYS A 87 8.32 20.78 -1.72
C LYS A 87 8.91 21.18 -3.07
N GLN A 88 8.26 22.06 -3.83
CA GLN A 88 8.81 22.59 -5.08
C GLN A 88 10.19 23.25 -4.88
N SER A 89 10.40 23.96 -3.77
CA SER A 89 11.69 24.55 -3.43
C SER A 89 12.77 23.50 -3.12
N LEU A 90 12.40 22.33 -2.61
CA LEU A 90 13.32 21.24 -2.31
C LEU A 90 13.74 20.47 -3.57
N TYR A 91 12.80 20.26 -4.50
CA TYR A 91 13.06 19.52 -5.73
C TYR A 91 13.82 20.32 -6.78
N ASN A 92 13.71 21.65 -6.77
CA ASN A 92 14.34 22.54 -7.75
C ASN A 92 14.13 22.06 -9.21
N TRP A 93 12.87 21.80 -9.57
CA TRP A 93 12.50 21.18 -10.84
C TRP A 93 12.90 22.02 -12.05
N LEU A 94 13.41 21.33 -13.07
CA LEU A 94 13.52 21.84 -14.43
C LEU A 94 12.74 20.92 -15.36
N TRP A 95 11.75 21.51 -16.04
CA TRP A 95 10.77 20.77 -16.84
C TRP A 95 11.24 20.61 -18.28
N TYR A 96 11.15 19.38 -18.81
CA TYR A 96 11.44 19.06 -20.20
C TYR A 96 10.25 18.38 -20.85
N GLU A 97 9.91 18.81 -22.07
CA GLU A 97 8.87 18.17 -22.87
C GLU A 97 9.49 17.04 -23.71
N THR A 98 9.00 15.81 -23.50
CA THR A 98 9.50 14.60 -24.17
C THR A 98 8.34 13.69 -24.60
N THR A 99 7.50 14.18 -25.51
CA THR A 99 6.30 13.45 -26.00
C THR A 99 6.68 12.38 -27.04
N THR A 100 6.80 11.11 -26.61
CA THR A 100 7.35 10.02 -27.46
C THR A 100 6.32 9.17 -28.20
N TYR A 101 5.01 9.31 -27.90
CA TYR A 101 3.92 8.42 -28.38
C TYR A 101 4.20 6.90 -28.22
N SER A 102 5.13 6.53 -27.35
CA SER A 102 5.41 5.13 -27.05
C SER A 102 4.27 4.53 -26.21
N PRO A 103 3.94 3.24 -26.41
CA PRO A 103 2.88 2.60 -25.65
C PRO A 103 3.34 2.27 -24.23
N TYR A 104 2.45 2.49 -23.26
CA TYR A 104 2.66 2.22 -21.82
C TYR A 104 2.48 0.74 -21.46
N THR A 105 3.22 -0.17 -22.10
CA THR A 105 3.02 -1.62 -21.92
C THR A 105 3.41 -2.12 -20.53
N GLU A 106 4.51 -1.58 -19.98
CA GLU A 106 5.02 -2.01 -18.67
C GLU A 106 4.21 -1.37 -17.54
N GLU A 107 3.84 -0.10 -17.70
CA GLU A 107 3.14 0.70 -16.70
C GLU A 107 1.68 0.22 -16.52
N THR A 108 1.01 -0.13 -17.61
CA THR A 108 -0.39 -0.61 -17.56
C THR A 108 -0.53 -2.08 -17.16
N SER A 109 0.57 -2.85 -17.13
CA SER A 109 0.53 -4.29 -16.83
C SER A 109 0.03 -4.59 -15.40
N TYR A 110 0.24 -3.65 -14.47
CA TYR A 110 -0.14 -3.77 -13.06
C TYR A 110 -1.49 -3.10 -12.73
N GLU A 111 -2.13 -2.44 -13.71
CA GLU A 111 -3.43 -1.81 -13.51
C GLU A 111 -4.58 -2.81 -13.65
N ASN A 112 -5.61 -2.62 -12.84
CA ASN A 112 -6.83 -3.40 -12.92
C ASN A 112 -7.69 -2.92 -14.10
N SER A 113 -7.36 -3.36 -15.30
CA SER A 113 -8.22 -3.14 -16.46
C SER A 113 -9.48 -3.99 -16.35
N LEU A 114 -10.65 -3.38 -16.56
CA LEU A 114 -11.95 -4.06 -16.62
C LEU A 114 -11.98 -5.21 -17.66
N LEU A 115 -11.14 -5.11 -18.69
CA LEU A 115 -11.10 -6.05 -19.81
C LEU A 115 -10.16 -7.24 -19.55
N VAL A 116 -9.31 -7.17 -18.51
CA VAL A 116 -8.32 -8.20 -18.22
C VAL A 116 -8.78 -9.05 -17.05
N LYS A 117 -8.94 -10.35 -17.31
CA LYS A 117 -9.19 -11.34 -16.26
C LYS A 117 -7.90 -11.54 -15.47
N GLN A 118 -7.78 -10.86 -14.34
CA GLN A 118 -6.64 -11.01 -13.44
C GLN A 118 -6.52 -12.45 -12.96
N SER A 119 -5.31 -12.99 -13.09
CA SER A 119 -4.92 -14.33 -12.67
C SER A 119 -3.96 -14.19 -11.49
N GLY A 120 -4.46 -14.15 -10.26
CA GLY A 120 -3.66 -13.94 -9.06
C GLY A 120 -4.46 -13.45 -7.86
N SER A 121 -3.82 -13.33 -6.70
CA SER A 121 -4.37 -12.62 -5.54
C SER A 121 -4.49 -11.13 -5.86
N LEU A 122 -5.48 -10.45 -5.28
CA LEU A 122 -5.64 -9.00 -5.47
C LEU A 122 -4.40 -8.25 -4.95
N PRO A 123 -3.79 -7.36 -5.74
CA PRO A 123 -2.68 -6.55 -5.26
C PRO A 123 -3.16 -5.50 -4.25
N LEU A 124 -2.26 -5.03 -3.39
CA LEU A 124 -2.54 -4.08 -2.31
C LEU A 124 -3.31 -2.84 -2.79
N SER A 125 -2.90 -2.26 -3.93
CA SER A 125 -3.52 -1.07 -4.52
C SER A 125 -5.01 -1.27 -4.83
N SER A 126 -5.37 -2.47 -5.30
CA SER A 126 -6.75 -2.84 -5.62
C SER A 126 -7.58 -3.03 -4.38
N LEU A 127 -7.01 -3.68 -3.36
CA LEU A 127 -7.65 -3.88 -2.07
C LEU A 127 -7.98 -2.53 -1.43
N ILE A 128 -7.01 -1.60 -1.40
CA ILE A 128 -7.21 -0.23 -0.90
C ILE A 128 -8.30 0.49 -1.70
N HIS A 129 -8.27 0.42 -3.03
CA HIS A 129 -9.25 1.10 -3.86
C HIS A 129 -10.69 0.61 -3.62
N VAL A 130 -10.89 -0.71 -3.55
CA VAL A 130 -12.23 -1.28 -3.27
C VAL A 130 -12.66 -0.91 -1.85
N LEU A 131 -11.79 -1.04 -0.85
CA LEU A 131 -12.15 -0.74 0.54
C LEU A 131 -12.45 0.72 0.79
N ARG A 132 -11.80 1.66 0.09
CA ARG A 132 -12.13 3.10 0.17
C ARG A 132 -13.52 3.44 -0.34
N SER A 133 -14.08 2.62 -1.24
CA SER A 133 -15.46 2.78 -1.72
C SER A 133 -16.53 2.20 -0.79
N LEU A 134 -16.12 1.40 0.19
CA LEU A 134 -17.02 0.74 1.13
C LEU A 134 -17.39 1.66 2.31
N THR A 135 -18.56 1.40 2.89
CA THR A 135 -19.03 2.15 4.07
C THR A 135 -18.10 1.95 5.27
N PRO A 136 -18.02 2.90 6.23
CA PRO A 136 -17.17 2.75 7.42
C PRO A 136 -17.44 1.47 8.21
N ASN A 137 -18.70 1.05 8.33
CA ASN A 137 -19.06 -0.20 9.00
C ASN A 137 -18.56 -1.42 8.22
N ALA A 138 -18.70 -1.42 6.89
CA ALA A 138 -18.16 -2.47 6.03
C ALA A 138 -16.63 -2.59 6.16
N ARG A 139 -15.92 -1.45 6.19
CA ARG A 139 -14.48 -1.42 6.47
C ARG A 139 -14.16 -2.00 7.85
N GLY A 140 -14.94 -1.67 8.89
CA GLY A 140 -14.78 -2.23 10.22
C GLY A 140 -14.98 -3.75 10.27
N ILE A 141 -16.00 -4.28 9.59
CA ILE A 141 -16.26 -5.72 9.46
C ILE A 141 -15.08 -6.41 8.76
N PHE A 142 -14.56 -5.82 7.69
CA PHE A 142 -13.42 -6.37 6.97
C PHE A 142 -12.13 -6.32 7.82
N ARG A 143 -11.88 -5.24 8.56
CA ARG A 143 -10.74 -5.13 9.51
C ARG A 143 -10.79 -6.20 10.60
N LEU A 144 -11.96 -6.51 11.17
CA LEU A 144 -12.11 -7.60 12.13
C LEU A 144 -11.73 -8.95 11.52
N LEU A 145 -12.16 -9.19 10.28
CA LEU A 145 -11.87 -10.42 9.56
C LEU A 145 -10.37 -10.57 9.26
N ILE A 146 -9.69 -9.49 8.88
CA ILE A 146 -8.23 -9.45 8.71
C ILE A 146 -7.51 -9.78 10.01
N LYS A 147 -7.85 -9.08 11.12
CA LYS A 147 -7.19 -9.28 12.42
C LYS A 147 -7.30 -10.74 12.87
N TYR A 148 -8.50 -11.30 12.82
CA TYR A 148 -8.71 -12.69 13.18
C TYR A 148 -7.96 -13.69 12.28
N GLN A 149 -7.84 -13.40 10.98
CA GLN A 149 -7.06 -14.23 10.07
C GLN A 149 -5.55 -14.16 10.34
N LEU A 150 -5.02 -12.98 10.70
CA LEU A 150 -3.61 -12.81 11.06
C LEU A 150 -3.28 -13.46 12.41
N ASP A 151 -4.16 -13.34 13.40
CA ASP A 151 -3.96 -13.94 14.73
C ASP A 151 -3.95 -15.48 14.68
N ASN A 152 -4.67 -16.08 13.74
CA ASN A 152 -4.77 -17.54 13.58
C ASN A 152 -3.87 -18.10 12.47
N GLN A 153 -3.03 -17.27 11.84
CA GLN A 153 -2.18 -17.68 10.73
C GLN A 153 -1.15 -18.76 11.13
N ASP A 154 -0.69 -18.73 12.37
CA ASP A 154 0.32 -19.65 12.90
C ASP A 154 -0.24 -21.05 13.18
N ASN A 155 -1.56 -21.23 13.14
CA ASN A 155 -2.20 -22.51 13.41
C ASN A 155 -2.50 -23.27 12.10
N PRO A 156 -1.79 -24.38 11.79
CA PRO A 156 -2.02 -25.15 10.57
C PRO A 156 -3.38 -25.86 10.53
N SER A 157 -4.08 -25.94 11.66
CA SER A 157 -5.44 -26.50 11.76
C SER A 157 -6.55 -25.46 11.51
N TYR A 158 -6.20 -24.21 11.22
CA TYR A 158 -7.17 -23.15 10.99
C TYR A 158 -7.84 -23.27 9.62
N ILE A 159 -9.15 -23.54 9.63
CA ILE A 159 -9.96 -23.75 8.41
C ILE A 159 -10.58 -22.44 7.91
N GLY A 160 -10.73 -21.44 8.80
CA GLY A 160 -11.31 -20.13 8.52
C GLY A 160 -12.19 -19.64 9.69
N PHE A 161 -12.81 -18.48 9.53
CA PHE A 161 -13.66 -17.88 10.56
C PHE A 161 -15.08 -18.45 10.45
N SER A 162 -15.60 -19.06 11.52
CA SER A 162 -17.00 -19.51 11.55
C SER A 162 -17.96 -18.32 11.43
N PHE A 163 -19.01 -18.45 10.63
CA PHE A 163 -19.99 -17.38 10.45
C PHE A 163 -20.69 -17.00 11.78
N GLN A 164 -20.95 -17.97 12.65
CA GLN A 164 -21.66 -17.74 13.93
C GLN A 164 -20.81 -16.89 14.89
N ASP A 165 -19.53 -17.23 15.06
CA ASP A 165 -18.62 -16.48 15.93
C ASP A 165 -18.32 -15.10 15.34
N PHE A 166 -18.19 -15.01 14.00
CA PHE A 166 -17.98 -13.74 13.33
C PHE A 166 -19.16 -12.78 13.50
N TYR A 167 -20.38 -13.29 13.39
CA TYR A 167 -21.59 -12.50 13.65
C TYR A 167 -21.63 -12.01 15.10
N GLN A 168 -21.27 -12.85 16.06
CA GLN A 168 -21.21 -12.45 17.47
C GLN A 168 -20.22 -11.28 17.66
N GLN A 169 -19.00 -11.38 17.14
CA GLN A 169 -18.00 -10.31 17.26
C GLN A 169 -18.41 -9.02 16.54
N CYS A 170 -19.00 -9.12 15.35
CA CYS A 170 -19.51 -7.94 14.63
C CYS A 170 -20.62 -7.22 15.41
N ARG A 171 -21.46 -7.98 16.12
CA ARG A 171 -22.53 -7.44 16.96
C ARG A 171 -21.99 -6.81 18.25
N GLU A 172 -20.99 -7.44 18.88
CA GLU A 172 -20.29 -6.90 20.06
C GLU A 172 -19.55 -5.58 19.73
N ALA A 173 -19.00 -5.45 18.52
CA ALA A 173 -18.38 -4.23 18.02
C ALA A 173 -19.38 -3.19 17.48
N PHE A 174 -20.69 -3.42 17.59
CA PHE A 174 -21.76 -2.55 17.07
C PHE A 174 -21.68 -2.24 15.56
N LEU A 175 -21.05 -3.12 14.77
CA LEU A 175 -20.90 -2.93 13.33
C LEU A 175 -22.16 -3.32 12.54
N VAL A 176 -22.94 -4.27 13.08
CA VAL A 176 -24.10 -4.85 12.40
C VAL A 176 -25.27 -5.04 13.37
N ASN A 177 -26.49 -4.83 12.88
CA ASN A 177 -27.73 -4.94 13.64
C ASN A 177 -28.48 -6.29 13.49
N SER A 178 -28.22 -7.07 12.43
CA SER A 178 -28.91 -8.32 12.15
C SER A 178 -28.06 -9.30 11.32
N ASP A 179 -28.43 -10.58 11.33
CA ASP A 179 -27.76 -11.61 10.51
C ASP A 179 -27.86 -11.29 9.01
N LEU A 180 -29.03 -10.82 8.56
CA LEU A 180 -29.30 -10.48 7.16
C LEU A 180 -28.40 -9.36 6.65
N THR A 181 -28.16 -8.35 7.48
CA THR A 181 -27.26 -7.24 7.11
C THR A 181 -25.81 -7.68 7.03
N LEU A 182 -25.35 -8.60 7.90
CA LEU A 182 -24.03 -9.20 7.76
C LEU A 182 -23.92 -10.02 6.47
N ARG A 183 -24.93 -10.85 6.16
CA ARG A 183 -24.94 -11.66 4.93
C ARG A 183 -24.93 -10.80 3.66
N ALA A 184 -25.62 -9.66 3.67
CA ALA A 184 -25.56 -8.72 2.56
C ALA A 184 -24.13 -8.18 2.36
N GLN A 185 -23.46 -7.78 3.44
CA GLN A 185 -22.06 -7.31 3.41
C GLN A 185 -21.08 -8.40 2.96
N LEU A 186 -21.25 -9.64 3.44
CA LEU A 186 -20.43 -10.77 2.98
C LEU A 186 -20.65 -11.09 1.50
N THR A 187 -21.86 -10.87 0.99
CA THR A 187 -22.17 -11.03 -0.44
C THR A 187 -21.45 -9.97 -1.26
N GLU A 188 -21.47 -8.71 -0.81
CA GLU A 188 -20.72 -7.61 -1.42
C GLU A 188 -19.21 -7.90 -1.47
N PHE A 189 -18.61 -8.36 -0.36
CA PHE A 189 -17.20 -8.76 -0.35
C PHE A 189 -16.88 -9.93 -1.29
N ARG A 190 -17.82 -10.86 -1.46
CA ARG A 190 -17.67 -11.98 -2.40
C ARG A 190 -17.74 -11.51 -3.85
N ASP A 191 -18.63 -10.57 -4.17
CA ASP A 191 -18.78 -10.01 -5.51
C ASP A 191 -17.52 -9.25 -5.94
N HIS A 192 -16.85 -8.58 -4.99
CA HIS A 192 -15.54 -7.98 -5.18
C HIS A 192 -14.35 -8.96 -5.06
N LYS A 193 -14.61 -10.27 -4.89
CA LYS A 193 -13.60 -11.33 -4.71
C LYS A 193 -12.66 -11.12 -3.51
N LEU A 194 -13.04 -10.29 -2.55
CA LEU A 194 -12.29 -10.05 -1.31
C LEU A 194 -12.45 -11.20 -0.32
N LEU A 195 -13.51 -11.99 -0.46
CA LEU A 195 -13.87 -13.05 0.46
C LEU A 195 -14.15 -14.36 -0.28
N ARG A 196 -13.63 -15.46 0.27
CA ARG A 196 -13.97 -16.82 -0.14
C ARG A 196 -14.67 -17.53 1.00
N THR A 197 -15.80 -18.17 0.68
CA THR A 197 -16.52 -19.01 1.64
C THR A 197 -16.17 -20.47 1.35
N LYS A 198 -15.78 -21.22 2.38
CA LYS A 198 -15.62 -22.68 2.34
C LYS A 198 -16.62 -23.31 3.28
N LYS A 199 -17.32 -24.35 2.82
CA LYS A 199 -18.16 -25.17 3.69
C LYS A 199 -17.29 -26.29 4.26
N GLY A 200 -17.23 -26.39 5.59
CA GLY A 200 -16.55 -27.48 6.28
C GLY A 200 -17.30 -28.81 6.09
N THR A 201 -16.64 -29.91 6.46
CA THR A 201 -17.24 -31.25 6.53
C THR A 201 -18.46 -31.29 7.45
N ASP A 202 -18.48 -30.39 8.44
CA ASP A 202 -19.50 -30.31 9.48
C ASP A 202 -20.69 -29.45 9.06
N GLY A 203 -20.71 -28.96 7.81
CA GLY A 203 -21.75 -28.08 7.26
C GLY A 203 -21.62 -26.61 7.67
N VAL A 204 -20.66 -26.25 8.53
CA VAL A 204 -20.40 -24.87 8.95
C VAL A 204 -19.73 -24.07 7.84
N GLU A 205 -20.16 -22.83 7.66
CA GLU A 205 -19.59 -21.89 6.69
C GLU A 205 -18.40 -21.16 7.30
N TYR A 206 -17.22 -21.32 6.68
CA TYR A 206 -15.98 -20.66 7.04
C TYR A 206 -15.65 -19.54 6.04
N LEU A 207 -15.26 -18.40 6.59
CA LEU A 207 -14.92 -17.18 5.87
C LEU A 207 -13.40 -17.02 5.84
N LEU A 208 -12.83 -16.75 4.66
CA LEU A 208 -11.39 -16.52 4.48
C LEU A 208 -11.09 -15.47 3.42
N ILE A 209 -10.03 -14.70 3.62
CA ILE A 209 -9.53 -13.72 2.65
C ILE A 209 -8.45 -14.39 1.80
N PRO A 210 -8.60 -14.48 0.47
CA PRO A 210 -7.62 -15.06 -0.43
C PRO A 210 -6.52 -14.06 -0.80
N VAL A 211 -5.91 -13.42 0.20
CA VAL A 211 -4.81 -12.44 0.06
C VAL A 211 -3.66 -12.87 0.96
N ASP A 212 -2.43 -12.61 0.52
CA ASP A 212 -1.24 -12.93 1.32
C ASP A 212 -1.20 -12.14 2.64
N SER A 213 -0.69 -12.80 3.67
CA SER A 213 -0.54 -12.24 5.01
C SER A 213 0.35 -10.99 5.08
N GLY A 214 1.43 -10.93 4.28
CA GLY A 214 2.31 -9.76 4.23
C GLY A 214 1.54 -8.54 3.71
N THR A 215 0.78 -8.72 2.63
CA THR A 215 -0.10 -7.70 2.06
C THR A 215 -1.19 -7.25 3.03
N LEU A 216 -1.78 -8.18 3.79
CA LEU A 216 -2.79 -7.86 4.79
C LEU A 216 -2.22 -7.03 5.96
N ARG A 217 -0.98 -7.32 6.38
CA ARG A 217 -0.29 -6.55 7.43
C ARG A 217 0.03 -5.14 6.96
N GLU A 218 0.61 -5.01 5.76
CA GLU A 218 0.89 -3.71 5.15
C GLU A 218 -0.39 -2.88 4.97
N PHE A 219 -1.51 -3.52 4.61
CA PHE A 219 -2.80 -2.85 4.50
C PHE A 219 -3.28 -2.28 5.85
N LEU A 220 -3.17 -3.07 6.93
CA LEU A 220 -3.62 -2.64 8.26
C LEU A 220 -2.78 -1.45 8.76
N GLU A 221 -1.46 -1.50 8.58
CA GLU A 221 -0.54 -0.41 8.95
C GLU A 221 -0.90 0.90 8.22
N LYS A 222 -1.17 0.84 6.90
CA LYS A 222 -1.54 2.03 6.11
C LYS A 222 -2.89 2.62 6.50
N GLU A 223 -3.89 1.80 6.81
CA GLU A 223 -5.20 2.30 7.25
C GLU A 223 -5.15 2.92 8.66
N GLU A 224 -4.22 2.47 9.52
CA GLU A 224 -3.98 3.09 10.83
C GLU A 224 -3.23 4.42 10.70
N GLU A 225 -2.37 4.61 9.70
CA GLU A 225 -1.75 5.91 9.40
C GLU A 225 -2.76 6.93 8.81
N GLU A 226 -3.83 6.48 8.16
CA GLU A 226 -4.86 7.34 7.53
C GLU A 226 -6.08 7.67 8.42
N SER A 227 -6.24 6.98 9.57
CA SER A 227 -7.38 7.15 10.50
C SER A 227 -7.07 8.16 11.61
#